data_AF-A0A7Y3PQW8-F1
#
_entry.id   AF-A0A7Y3PQW8-F1
#
_cell.length_a   1.000
_cell.length_b   1.000
_cell.length_c   1.000
_cell.angle_alpha   90.00
_cell.angle_beta   90.00
_cell.angle_gamma   90.00
#
_symmetry.space_group_name_H-M   'P 1'
#
loop_
_entity.id
_entity.type
_entity.pdbx_description
1 polymer ?
#
loop_
_entity_poly.entity_id
_entity_poly.type
_entity_poly.pdbx_seq_one_letter_code
_entity_poly.pdbx_strand_id
1 'polypeptide(L)'
;MTDHALRLLRANPRLAALAEFPFDFSLARAEYGHVEPVRLVSGGALEVVAGDAGGGTYFLCEDGSVLFADSDGMAGLVGSGFDEAFEIRIGLGGEDEPDEEKEYYGFEAARAELRAALGFPERSREELEALLDAAQARTWPDFLLLNAEEGCAYELAGPPPPPLWECVRVPAGFEGDPAREPLYTWTDLALAQGRTNLARAALIQRFDAIYQDQGLLRRADDPSRLDTAELTLLADHLDRIGEPLPAEHARRLHAALRETPEGSGTP
;
A
#
# COMPACT_ATOMS: atom_id res chain seq x y z
N MET A 1 23.92 0.01 -6.48
CA MET A 1 23.57 1.05 -7.46
C MET A 1 22.23 0.65 -8.01
N THR A 2 21.15 1.20 -7.46
CA THR A 2 19.76 0.75 -7.70
C THR A 2 18.98 1.71 -8.63
N ASP A 3 19.67 2.65 -9.28
CA ASP A 3 19.10 3.72 -10.12
C ASP A 3 19.68 3.75 -11.56
N HIS A 4 20.43 2.72 -11.96
CA HIS A 4 21.13 2.73 -13.23
C HIS A 4 20.16 2.79 -14.41
N ALA A 5 19.09 1.99 -14.34
CA ALA A 5 18.08 1.95 -15.37
C ALA A 5 17.34 3.29 -15.49
N LEU A 6 16.99 3.94 -14.38
CA LEU A 6 16.33 5.25 -14.39
C LEU A 6 17.20 6.29 -15.10
N ARG A 7 18.51 6.33 -14.82
CA ARG A 7 19.43 7.24 -15.50
C ARG A 7 19.52 6.97 -17.00
N LEU A 8 19.53 5.71 -17.42
CA LEU A 8 19.56 5.34 -18.84
C LEU A 8 18.26 5.68 -19.56
N LEU A 9 17.10 5.42 -18.94
CA LEU A 9 15.79 5.80 -19.48
C LEU A 9 15.69 7.32 -19.69
N ARG A 10 16.11 8.11 -18.68
CA ARG A 10 16.14 9.58 -18.77
C ARG A 10 17.07 10.10 -19.88
N ALA A 11 18.17 9.39 -20.16
CA ALA A 11 19.16 9.80 -21.16
C ALA A 11 18.86 9.30 -22.58
N ASN A 12 17.99 8.31 -22.75
CA ASN A 12 17.75 7.65 -24.03
C ASN A 12 16.26 7.63 -24.40
N PRO A 13 15.81 8.52 -25.31
CA PRO A 13 14.42 8.59 -25.73
C PRO A 13 13.85 7.30 -26.32
N ARG A 14 14.70 6.45 -26.92
CA ARG A 14 14.26 5.15 -27.46
C ARG A 14 13.92 4.18 -26.33
N LEU A 15 14.74 4.11 -25.28
CA LEU A 15 14.46 3.26 -24.13
C LEU A 15 13.24 3.78 -23.36
N ALA A 16 13.09 5.10 -23.23
CA ALA A 16 11.90 5.70 -22.63
C ALA A 16 10.62 5.38 -23.43
N ALA A 17 10.67 5.43 -24.77
CA ALA A 17 9.54 5.07 -25.60
C ALA A 17 9.17 3.58 -25.48
N LEU A 18 10.16 2.69 -25.39
CA LEU A 18 9.93 1.26 -25.17
C LEU A 18 9.38 0.97 -23.77
N ALA A 19 9.78 1.74 -22.76
CA ALA A 19 9.23 1.65 -21.41
C ALA A 19 7.77 2.10 -21.37
N GLU A 20 7.46 3.23 -22.03
CA GLU A 20 6.10 3.77 -22.11
C GLU A 20 5.17 2.84 -22.90
N PHE A 21 5.65 2.27 -24.00
CA PHE A 21 4.90 1.31 -24.78
C PHE A 21 5.82 0.17 -25.24
N PRO A 22 5.51 -1.09 -24.89
CA PRO A 22 4.18 -1.56 -24.46
C PRO A 22 4.02 -1.79 -22.94
N PHE A 23 4.95 -1.31 -22.10
CA PHE A 23 4.97 -1.62 -20.67
C PHE A 23 4.34 -0.55 -19.76
N ASP A 24 3.52 0.38 -20.29
CA ASP A 24 2.86 1.47 -19.57
C ASP A 24 3.72 2.15 -18.48
N PHE A 25 5.01 2.35 -18.75
CA PHE A 25 5.91 3.02 -17.83
C PHE A 25 6.37 4.35 -18.45
N SER A 26 5.63 5.42 -18.18
CA SER A 26 5.85 6.72 -18.81
C SER A 26 6.54 7.69 -17.85
N LEU A 27 7.78 8.06 -18.19
CA LEU A 27 8.50 9.14 -17.49
C LEU A 27 7.82 10.50 -17.65
N ALA A 28 7.16 10.74 -18.80
CA ALA A 28 6.47 12.00 -19.08
C ALA A 28 5.27 12.21 -18.13
N ARG A 29 4.63 11.12 -17.68
CA ARG A 29 3.52 11.20 -16.73
C ARG A 29 3.94 11.59 -15.32
N ALA A 30 5.24 11.51 -14.99
CA ALA A 30 5.73 11.96 -13.69
C ALA A 30 5.45 13.45 -13.42
N GLU A 31 5.35 14.27 -14.46
CA GLU A 31 5.05 15.70 -14.36
C GLU A 31 3.62 15.98 -13.85
N TYR A 32 2.69 15.04 -14.03
CA TYR A 32 1.30 15.18 -13.56
C TYR A 32 1.17 14.88 -12.07
N GLY A 33 2.15 14.17 -11.49
CA GLY A 33 2.07 13.68 -10.12
C GLY A 33 0.99 12.60 -9.95
N HIS A 34 0.71 12.26 -8.70
CA HIS A 34 -0.41 11.40 -8.35
C HIS A 34 -1.72 12.19 -8.33
N VAL A 35 -2.85 11.49 -8.54
CA VAL A 35 -4.18 12.11 -8.63
C VAL A 35 -4.58 12.88 -7.36
N GLU A 36 -4.04 12.47 -6.22
CA GLU A 36 -4.25 13.09 -4.91
C GLU A 36 -2.95 13.18 -4.10
N PRO A 37 -2.88 14.07 -3.10
CA PRO A 37 -1.73 14.14 -2.21
C PRO A 37 -1.61 12.86 -1.38
N VAL A 38 -0.43 12.26 -1.38
CA VAL A 38 -0.15 11.03 -0.62
C VAL A 38 1.09 11.15 0.24
N ARG A 39 1.17 10.33 1.29
CA ARG A 39 2.33 10.20 2.18
C ARG A 39 2.51 8.78 2.66
N LEU A 40 3.73 8.41 3.05
CA LEU A 40 3.96 7.16 3.76
C LEU A 40 3.57 7.28 5.24
N VAL A 41 3.08 6.19 5.82
CA VAL A 41 2.93 6.03 7.29
C VAL A 41 4.21 6.37 8.03
N SER A 42 5.37 6.00 7.49
CA SER A 42 6.68 6.29 8.08
C SER A 42 7.08 7.76 8.02
N GLY A 43 6.43 8.57 7.17
CA GLY A 43 6.84 9.94 6.85
C GLY A 43 8.02 10.02 5.89
N GLY A 44 8.50 8.90 5.34
CA GLY A 44 9.54 8.87 4.33
C GLY A 44 9.13 9.61 3.06
N ALA A 45 10.12 10.21 2.38
CA ALA A 45 9.88 10.96 1.16
C ALA A 45 9.47 10.07 -0.02
N LEU A 46 8.64 10.63 -0.91
CA LEU A 46 8.21 10.01 -2.16
C LEU A 46 8.57 10.95 -3.32
N GLU A 47 9.35 10.46 -4.28
CA GLU A 47 9.59 11.12 -5.57
C GLU A 47 8.77 10.42 -6.65
N VAL A 48 7.90 11.14 -7.36
CA VAL A 48 7.23 10.58 -8.54
C VAL A 48 8.26 10.41 -9.66
N VAL A 49 8.40 9.17 -10.15
CA VAL A 49 9.38 8.85 -11.21
C VAL A 49 8.75 8.43 -12.52
N ALA A 50 7.51 7.94 -12.51
CA ALA A 50 6.74 7.59 -13.69
C ALA A 50 5.24 7.46 -13.36
N GLY A 51 4.41 7.32 -14.40
CA GLY A 51 3.02 6.88 -14.29
C GLY A 51 2.63 5.97 -15.44
N ASP A 52 1.44 5.37 -15.33
CA ASP A 52 0.87 4.48 -16.35
C ASP A 52 -0.34 5.10 -17.05
N ALA A 53 -0.89 4.39 -18.05
CA ALA A 53 -2.07 4.84 -18.79
C ALA A 53 -3.39 4.70 -18.00
N GLY A 54 -3.43 3.86 -16.97
CA GLY A 54 -4.58 3.67 -16.07
C GLY A 54 -4.70 4.74 -14.99
N GLY A 55 -3.67 5.60 -14.82
CA GLY A 55 -3.63 6.63 -13.78
C GLY A 55 -2.79 6.24 -12.56
N GLY A 56 -2.13 5.09 -12.59
CA GLY A 56 -1.18 4.65 -11.58
C GLY A 56 0.12 5.47 -11.60
N THR A 57 0.79 5.47 -10.46
CA THR A 57 1.99 6.28 -10.20
C THR A 57 3.08 5.43 -9.56
N TYR A 58 4.30 5.58 -10.06
CA TYR A 58 5.50 4.98 -9.47
C TYR A 58 6.24 6.02 -8.65
N PHE A 59 6.47 5.70 -7.38
CA PHE A 59 7.22 6.52 -6.45
C PHE A 59 8.55 5.86 -6.10
N LEU A 60 9.63 6.63 -6.16
CA LEU A 60 10.90 6.28 -5.55
C LEU A 60 10.87 6.71 -4.08
N CYS A 61 11.00 5.75 -3.18
CA CYS A 61 11.08 5.98 -1.74
C CYS A 61 12.49 6.42 -1.32
N GLU A 62 12.60 7.06 -0.16
CA GLU A 62 13.88 7.52 0.41
C GLU A 62 14.94 6.41 0.54
N ASP A 63 14.52 5.16 0.80
CA ASP A 63 15.44 4.00 0.90
C ASP A 63 15.86 3.43 -0.46
N GLY A 64 15.30 3.96 -1.55
CA GLY A 64 15.51 3.51 -2.92
C GLY A 64 14.52 2.46 -3.41
N SER A 65 13.65 1.92 -2.56
CA SER A 65 12.55 1.02 -2.97
C SER A 65 11.57 1.77 -3.89
N VAL A 66 10.85 1.03 -4.73
CA VAL A 66 9.81 1.63 -5.60
C VAL A 66 8.44 1.17 -5.14
N LEU A 67 7.56 2.13 -4.86
CA LEU A 67 6.15 1.92 -4.59
C LEU A 67 5.35 2.19 -5.85
N PHE A 68 4.38 1.34 -6.16
CA PHE A 68 3.34 1.63 -7.15
C PHE A 68 2.02 1.86 -6.42
N ALA A 69 1.26 2.86 -6.85
CA ALA A 69 -0.11 3.07 -6.43
C ALA A 69 -0.99 3.28 -7.66
N ASP A 70 -2.10 2.56 -7.74
CA ASP A 70 -3.09 2.76 -8.80
C ASP A 70 -4.09 3.88 -8.45
N SER A 71 -5.00 4.17 -9.37
CA SER A 71 -6.07 5.15 -9.16
C SER A 71 -7.25 4.61 -8.36
N ASP A 72 -7.33 3.30 -8.16
CA ASP A 72 -8.45 2.62 -7.49
C ASP A 72 -8.21 2.48 -5.97
N GLY A 73 -7.04 2.90 -5.49
CA GLY A 73 -6.71 2.95 -4.08
C GLY A 73 -5.88 1.77 -3.59
N MET A 74 -5.24 1.00 -4.48
CA MET A 74 -4.27 -0.03 -4.12
C MET A 74 -2.84 0.51 -4.22
N ALA A 75 -1.99 0.15 -3.26
CA ALA A 75 -0.58 0.46 -3.29
C ALA A 75 0.30 -0.66 -2.71
N GLY A 76 1.50 -0.80 -3.27
CA GLY A 76 2.48 -1.77 -2.80
C GLY A 76 3.87 -1.52 -3.36
N LEU A 77 4.89 -1.98 -2.63
CA LEU A 77 6.25 -2.00 -3.16
C LEU A 77 6.33 -2.98 -4.33
N VAL A 78 6.93 -2.52 -5.42
CA VAL A 78 7.14 -3.30 -6.66
C VAL A 78 8.62 -3.61 -6.90
N GLY A 79 9.50 -3.22 -5.98
CA GLY A 79 10.91 -3.62 -5.97
C GLY A 79 11.70 -2.93 -4.85
N SER A 80 12.82 -3.53 -4.47
CA SER A 80 13.79 -2.98 -3.50
C SER A 80 14.67 -1.87 -4.06
N GLY A 81 14.55 -1.60 -5.36
CA GLY A 81 15.33 -0.63 -6.12
C GLY A 81 14.60 -0.33 -7.43
N PHE A 82 14.95 0.78 -8.09
CA PHE A 82 14.38 1.08 -9.40
C PHE A 82 14.71 0.00 -10.43
N ASP A 83 15.96 -0.46 -10.47
CA ASP A 83 16.38 -1.48 -11.44
C ASP A 83 15.57 -2.78 -11.30
N GLU A 84 15.36 -3.25 -10.07
CA GLU A 84 14.55 -4.45 -9.79
C GLU A 84 13.07 -4.21 -10.12
N ALA A 85 12.50 -3.07 -9.71
CA ALA A 85 11.12 -2.74 -9.99
C ALA A 85 10.83 -2.63 -11.49
N PHE A 86 11.74 -2.02 -12.24
CA PHE A 86 11.61 -1.88 -13.68
C PHE A 86 11.80 -3.22 -14.40
N GLU A 87 12.72 -4.07 -13.94
CA GLU A 87 12.89 -5.43 -14.44
C GLU A 87 11.62 -6.27 -14.23
N ILE A 88 11.02 -6.21 -13.04
CA ILE A 88 9.72 -6.84 -12.73
C ILE A 88 8.65 -6.31 -13.69
N ARG A 89 8.55 -4.99 -13.86
CA ARG A 89 7.51 -4.37 -14.71
C ARG A 89 7.57 -4.83 -16.16
N ILE A 90 8.76 -4.90 -16.75
CA ILE A 90 8.91 -5.33 -18.16
C ILE A 90 8.82 -6.85 -18.30
N GLY A 91 9.24 -7.60 -17.28
CA GLY A 91 9.25 -9.06 -17.31
C GLY A 91 7.88 -9.68 -17.08
N LEU A 92 7.02 -9.03 -16.29
CA LEU A 92 5.62 -9.42 -16.06
C LEU A 92 4.63 -8.61 -16.93
N GLY A 93 5.11 -7.67 -17.72
CA GLY A 93 4.27 -6.82 -18.55
C GLY A 93 3.69 -7.54 -19.76
N GLY A 94 2.42 -7.24 -20.05
CA GLY A 94 1.67 -7.82 -21.16
C GLY A 94 1.07 -9.19 -20.85
N GLU A 95 1.08 -9.64 -19.59
CA GLU A 95 0.56 -10.97 -19.24
C GLU A 95 -0.95 -11.11 -19.44
N ASP A 96 -1.70 -10.06 -19.10
CA ASP A 96 -3.15 -10.02 -19.25
C ASP A 96 -3.60 -9.81 -20.71
N GLU A 97 -2.66 -9.51 -21.61
CA GLU A 97 -2.94 -9.32 -23.03
C GLU A 97 -3.05 -10.66 -23.78
N PRO A 98 -3.91 -10.76 -24.80
CA PRO A 98 -3.92 -11.92 -25.70
C PRO A 98 -2.57 -12.07 -26.44
N ASP A 99 -2.15 -13.30 -26.75
CA ASP A 99 -0.89 -13.55 -27.47
C ASP A 99 -0.78 -12.79 -28.81
N GLU A 100 -1.90 -12.66 -29.53
CA GLU A 100 -1.98 -11.88 -30.78
C GLU A 100 -1.67 -10.40 -30.56
N GLU A 101 -2.12 -9.83 -29.42
CA GLU A 101 -1.84 -8.45 -29.03
C GLU A 101 -0.38 -8.30 -28.56
N LYS A 102 0.15 -9.28 -27.83
CA LYS A 102 1.56 -9.27 -27.43
C LYS A 102 2.50 -9.24 -28.65
N GLU A 103 2.18 -10.04 -29.67
CA GLU A 103 2.90 -10.06 -30.95
C GLU A 103 2.71 -8.74 -31.70
N TYR A 104 1.48 -8.25 -31.82
CA TYR A 104 1.15 -7.01 -32.51
C TYR A 104 1.86 -5.78 -31.89
N TYR A 105 1.90 -5.70 -30.56
CA TYR A 105 2.57 -4.63 -29.82
C TYR A 105 4.08 -4.85 -29.64
N GLY A 106 4.59 -6.04 -30.01
CA GLY A 106 6.03 -6.33 -30.03
C GLY A 106 6.66 -6.47 -28.64
N PHE A 107 5.92 -6.98 -27.65
CA PHE A 107 6.39 -7.12 -26.26
C PHE A 107 7.75 -7.81 -26.14
N GLU A 108 7.95 -8.95 -26.82
CA GLU A 108 9.20 -9.71 -26.71
C GLU A 108 10.40 -8.96 -27.29
N ALA A 109 10.22 -8.27 -28.42
CA ALA A 109 11.28 -7.48 -29.03
C ALA A 109 11.65 -6.27 -28.15
N ALA A 110 10.65 -5.57 -27.62
CA ALA A 110 10.85 -4.46 -26.70
C ALA A 110 11.53 -4.92 -25.40
N ARG A 111 11.09 -6.05 -24.83
CA ARG A 111 11.67 -6.65 -23.62
C ARG A 111 13.13 -7.03 -23.83
N ALA A 112 13.44 -7.70 -24.93
CA ALA A 112 14.80 -8.10 -25.27
C ALA A 112 15.73 -6.89 -25.43
N GLU A 113 15.26 -5.82 -26.09
CA GLU A 113 16.03 -4.60 -26.28
C GLU A 113 16.29 -3.88 -24.94
N LEU A 114 15.24 -3.68 -24.13
CA LEU A 114 15.37 -3.05 -22.81
C LEU A 114 16.32 -3.84 -21.91
N ARG A 115 16.16 -5.16 -21.82
CA ARG A 115 17.05 -6.01 -21.02
C ARG A 115 18.50 -5.88 -21.44
N ALA A 116 18.78 -5.97 -22.75
CA ALA A 116 20.14 -5.85 -23.27
C ALA A 116 20.74 -4.46 -23.03
N ALA A 117 19.96 -3.39 -23.21
CA ALA A 117 20.42 -2.02 -23.05
C ALA A 117 20.64 -1.63 -21.58
N LEU A 118 19.84 -2.16 -20.66
CA LEU A 118 19.88 -1.87 -19.22
C LEU A 118 20.78 -2.84 -18.45
N GLY A 119 21.22 -3.93 -19.08
CA GLY A 119 22.08 -4.94 -18.45
C GLY A 119 21.33 -5.81 -17.43
N PHE A 120 20.03 -5.99 -17.60
CA PHE A 120 19.23 -6.84 -16.73
C PHE A 120 19.53 -8.33 -16.98
N PRO A 121 19.51 -9.16 -15.93
CA PRO A 121 19.64 -10.60 -16.08
C PRO A 121 18.42 -11.21 -16.78
N GLU A 122 18.61 -12.39 -17.36
CA GLU A 122 17.50 -13.23 -17.83
C GLU A 122 16.93 -14.02 -16.66
N ARG A 123 16.03 -13.39 -15.89
CA ARG A 123 15.24 -14.07 -14.86
C ARG A 123 14.01 -14.74 -15.44
N SER A 124 13.62 -15.87 -14.85
CA SER A 124 12.35 -16.51 -15.19
C SER A 124 11.18 -15.69 -14.66
N ARG A 125 9.98 -15.98 -15.16
CA ARG A 125 8.75 -15.34 -14.66
C ARG A 125 8.55 -15.62 -13.17
N GLU A 126 8.71 -16.87 -12.77
CA GLU A 126 8.53 -17.30 -11.38
C GLU A 126 9.51 -16.59 -10.44
N GLU A 127 10.73 -16.32 -10.91
CA GLU A 127 11.70 -15.52 -10.15
C GLU A 127 11.24 -14.07 -10.00
N LEU A 128 10.69 -13.45 -11.05
CA LEU A 128 10.18 -12.07 -11.00
C LEU A 128 8.92 -11.95 -10.13
N GLU A 129 8.01 -12.93 -10.19
CA GLU A 129 6.84 -13.01 -9.31
C GLU A 129 7.28 -13.15 -7.85
N ALA A 130 8.26 -14.01 -7.55
CA ALA A 130 8.80 -14.14 -6.20
C ALA A 130 9.48 -12.85 -5.70
N LEU A 131 10.13 -12.08 -6.58
CA LEU A 131 10.68 -10.76 -6.21
C LEU A 131 9.57 -9.75 -5.94
N LEU A 132 8.51 -9.74 -6.74
CA LEU A 132 7.34 -8.88 -6.52
C LEU A 132 6.65 -9.22 -5.19
N ASP A 133 6.39 -10.49 -4.92
CA ASP A 133 5.80 -10.95 -3.66
C ASP A 133 6.66 -10.54 -2.45
N ALA A 134 8.00 -10.69 -2.57
CA ALA A 134 8.93 -10.27 -1.52
C ALA A 134 8.95 -8.75 -1.32
N ALA A 135 8.79 -7.95 -2.38
CA ALA A 135 8.65 -6.51 -2.29
C ALA A 135 7.32 -6.14 -1.62
N GLN A 136 6.20 -6.70 -2.08
CA GLN A 136 4.87 -6.44 -1.54
C GLN A 136 4.76 -6.78 -0.05
N ALA A 137 5.35 -7.91 0.39
CA ALA A 137 5.41 -8.29 1.80
C ALA A 137 6.17 -7.28 2.69
N ARG A 138 7.04 -6.44 2.12
CA ARG A 138 7.74 -5.36 2.83
C ARG A 138 6.96 -4.05 2.88
N THR A 139 5.84 -3.93 2.14
CA THR A 139 5.06 -2.69 2.08
C THR A 139 4.61 -2.27 3.48
N TRP A 140 4.14 -3.23 4.27
CA TRP A 140 3.66 -2.98 5.62
C TRP A 140 4.77 -3.20 6.68
N PRO A 141 4.89 -2.33 7.70
CA PRO A 141 4.05 -1.17 7.98
C PRO A 141 4.56 0.16 7.38
N ASP A 142 5.85 0.25 7.03
CA ASP A 142 6.52 1.55 6.83
C ASP A 142 6.21 2.22 5.48
N PHE A 143 5.86 1.43 4.45
CA PHE A 143 5.50 1.91 3.12
C PHE A 143 3.99 1.87 2.87
N LEU A 144 3.18 1.69 3.92
CA LEU A 144 1.74 1.86 3.79
C LEU A 144 1.46 3.30 3.32
N LEU A 145 0.84 3.41 2.15
CA LEU A 145 0.49 4.68 1.53
C LEU A 145 -0.81 5.20 2.13
N LEU A 146 -0.82 6.48 2.48
CA LEU A 146 -1.97 7.18 2.99
C LEU A 146 -2.34 8.31 2.03
N ASN A 147 -3.64 8.50 1.81
CA ASN A 147 -4.16 9.77 1.33
C ASN A 147 -3.83 10.84 2.39
N ALA A 148 -3.10 11.89 1.99
CA ALA A 148 -2.61 12.90 2.92
C ALA A 148 -3.69 13.90 3.36
N GLU A 149 -4.80 14.00 2.62
CA GLU A 149 -5.93 14.86 2.94
C GLU A 149 -6.97 14.14 3.82
N GLU A 150 -7.26 12.88 3.50
CA GLU A 150 -8.27 12.08 4.21
C GLU A 150 -7.70 11.25 5.36
N GLY A 151 -6.41 10.92 5.31
CA GLY A 151 -5.74 10.06 6.29
C GLY A 151 -6.06 8.57 6.17
N CYS A 152 -6.85 8.18 5.17
CA CYS A 152 -7.17 6.79 4.86
C CYS A 152 -5.98 6.08 4.22
N ALA A 153 -5.81 4.80 4.50
CA ALA A 153 -4.81 3.95 3.88
C ALA A 153 -5.29 3.40 2.54
N TYR A 154 -4.34 3.28 1.61
CA TYR A 154 -4.52 2.49 0.40
C TYR A 154 -4.60 1.00 0.77
N GLU A 155 -5.37 0.24 -0.01
CA GLU A 155 -5.38 -1.21 0.06
C GLU A 155 -3.99 -1.76 -0.29
N LEU A 156 -3.53 -2.77 0.47
CA LEU A 156 -2.21 -3.34 0.27
C LEU A 156 -2.21 -4.26 -0.96
N ALA A 157 -1.26 -4.04 -1.85
CA ALA A 157 -0.91 -5.02 -2.87
C ALA A 157 -0.31 -6.28 -2.22
N GLY A 158 -0.77 -7.45 -2.64
CA GLY A 158 -0.19 -8.74 -2.24
C GLY A 158 -0.84 -9.36 -1.00
N PRO A 159 -0.12 -10.23 -0.27
CA PRO A 159 -0.70 -10.94 0.87
C PRO A 159 -1.01 -9.98 2.04
N PRO A 160 -2.00 -10.31 2.88
CA PRO A 160 -2.29 -9.52 4.07
C PRO A 160 -1.07 -9.51 5.02
N PRO A 161 -0.89 -8.42 5.79
CA PRO A 161 0.22 -8.33 6.73
C PRO A 161 0.09 -9.41 7.83
N PRO A 162 1.22 -9.83 8.43
CA PRO A 162 1.19 -10.73 9.57
C PRO A 162 0.43 -10.08 10.74
N PRO A 163 -0.18 -10.88 11.63
CA PRO A 163 -0.90 -10.36 12.77
C PRO A 163 0.06 -9.58 13.71
N LEU A 164 -0.47 -8.53 14.35
CA LEU A 164 0.35 -7.57 15.10
C LEU A 164 1.19 -8.20 16.22
N TRP A 165 0.70 -9.28 16.83
CA TRP A 165 1.39 -10.02 17.90
C TRP A 165 2.63 -10.78 17.41
N GLU A 166 2.73 -11.13 16.13
CA GLU A 166 3.95 -11.70 15.52
C GLU A 166 5.01 -10.61 15.28
N CYS A 167 4.58 -9.35 15.19
CA CYS A 167 5.44 -8.20 14.88
C CYS A 167 6.00 -7.49 16.12
N VAL A 168 5.63 -7.94 17.32
CA VAL A 168 6.10 -7.37 18.59
C VAL A 168 6.76 -8.43 19.45
N ARG A 169 7.64 -8.01 20.35
CA ARG A 169 8.23 -8.93 21.34
C ARG A 169 7.22 -9.21 22.44
N VAL A 170 6.50 -10.33 22.34
CA VAL A 170 5.59 -10.78 23.41
C VAL A 170 6.37 -11.05 24.71
N PRO A 171 5.93 -10.56 25.88
CA PRO A 171 6.60 -10.78 27.15
C PRO A 171 6.75 -12.28 27.50
N ALA A 172 7.87 -12.63 28.13
CA ALA A 172 8.06 -13.97 28.67
C ALA A 172 7.01 -14.23 29.76
N GLY A 173 6.23 -15.31 29.60
CA GLY A 173 5.15 -15.66 30.53
C GLY A 173 3.78 -15.06 30.19
N PHE A 174 3.57 -14.59 28.96
CA PHE A 174 2.22 -14.30 28.49
C PHE A 174 1.37 -15.59 28.48
N GLU A 175 0.40 -15.66 29.40
CA GLU A 175 -0.52 -16.80 29.56
C GLU A 175 -1.82 -16.49 28.83
N GLY A 176 -1.89 -16.77 27.53
CA GLY A 176 -3.06 -16.50 26.70
C GLY A 176 -2.86 -16.91 25.24
N ASP A 177 -3.96 -16.94 24.49
CA ASP A 177 -3.91 -17.06 23.03
C ASP A 177 -3.75 -15.65 22.44
N PRO A 178 -2.59 -15.31 21.82
CA PRO A 178 -2.37 -13.96 21.32
C PRO A 178 -3.40 -13.50 20.29
N ALA A 179 -3.98 -14.43 19.54
CA ALA A 179 -5.00 -14.14 18.54
C ALA A 179 -6.36 -13.72 19.13
N ARG A 180 -6.57 -13.92 20.44
CA ARG A 180 -7.80 -13.52 21.15
C ARG A 180 -7.69 -12.18 21.85
N GLU A 181 -6.50 -11.62 21.94
CA GLU A 181 -6.29 -10.33 22.58
C GLU A 181 -6.81 -9.18 21.70
N PRO A 182 -7.37 -8.12 22.29
CA PRO A 182 -7.76 -6.92 21.56
C PRO A 182 -6.59 -6.31 20.78
N LEU A 183 -6.89 -5.72 19.62
CA LEU A 183 -5.91 -4.96 18.82
C LEU A 183 -5.09 -3.98 19.68
N TYR A 184 -5.77 -3.26 20.58
CA TYR A 184 -5.16 -2.25 21.43
C TYR A 184 -4.03 -2.78 22.30
N THR A 185 -4.16 -4.02 22.81
CA THR A 185 -3.10 -4.72 23.58
C THR A 185 -1.78 -4.74 22.80
N TRP A 186 -1.86 -5.11 21.52
CA TRP A 186 -0.68 -5.21 20.66
C TRP A 186 -0.18 -3.85 20.18
N THR A 187 -1.07 -2.89 19.91
CA THR A 187 -0.65 -1.52 19.55
C THR A 187 0.05 -0.81 20.72
N ASP A 188 -0.42 -1.01 21.96
CA ASP A 188 0.23 -0.47 23.15
C ASP A 188 1.60 -1.09 23.37
N LEU A 189 1.72 -2.41 23.19
CA LEU A 189 2.99 -3.10 23.27
C LEU A 189 3.96 -2.66 22.17
N ALA A 190 3.48 -2.47 20.94
CA ALA A 190 4.28 -1.93 19.84
C ALA A 190 4.83 -0.55 20.20
N LEU A 191 3.98 0.34 20.74
CA LEU A 191 4.38 1.68 21.17
C LEU A 191 5.38 1.65 22.33
N ALA A 192 5.19 0.77 23.31
CA ALA A 192 6.15 0.56 24.40
C ALA A 192 7.52 0.05 23.90
N GLN A 193 7.55 -0.60 22.74
CA GLN A 193 8.77 -1.08 22.08
C GLN A 193 9.36 -0.08 21.08
N GLY A 194 8.82 1.14 20.98
CA GLY A 194 9.26 2.15 20.03
C GLY A 194 8.87 1.85 18.57
N ARG A 195 7.96 0.91 18.34
CA ARG A 195 7.45 0.53 17.01
C ARG A 195 6.23 1.38 16.65
N THR A 196 6.41 2.69 16.57
CA THR A 196 5.29 3.63 16.37
C THR A 196 4.61 3.45 15.01
N ASN A 197 5.37 3.26 13.93
CA ASN A 197 4.79 3.04 12.59
C ASN A 197 3.96 1.75 12.52
N LEU A 198 4.38 0.71 13.25
CA LEU A 198 3.65 -0.54 13.36
C LEU A 198 2.27 -0.35 14.00
N ALA A 199 2.22 0.38 15.13
CA ALA A 199 0.96 0.73 15.77
C ALA A 199 0.11 1.67 14.90
N ARG A 200 0.74 2.65 14.26
CA ARG A 200 0.10 3.61 13.35
C ARG A 200 -0.61 2.92 12.19
N ALA A 201 0.11 2.08 11.45
CA ALA A 201 -0.47 1.35 10.34
C ALA A 201 -1.66 0.49 10.77
N ALA A 202 -1.51 -0.25 11.89
CA ALA A 202 -2.58 -1.11 12.39
C ALA A 202 -3.83 -0.34 12.85
N LEU A 203 -3.67 0.82 13.50
CA LEU A 203 -4.79 1.65 13.95
C LEU A 203 -5.52 2.31 12.78
N ILE A 204 -4.80 2.84 11.79
CA ILE A 204 -5.39 3.44 10.59
C ILE A 204 -6.16 2.38 9.81
N GLN A 205 -5.54 1.22 9.51
CA GLN A 205 -6.23 0.15 8.79
C GLN A 205 -7.45 -0.40 9.54
N ARG A 206 -7.42 -0.45 10.89
CA ARG A 206 -8.61 -0.82 11.66
C ARG A 206 -9.72 0.21 11.49
N PHE A 207 -9.38 1.50 11.52
CA PHE A 207 -10.36 2.56 11.29
C PHE A 207 -10.94 2.47 9.88
N ASP A 208 -10.10 2.34 8.85
CA ASP A 208 -10.56 2.24 7.45
C ASP A 208 -11.46 1.03 7.23
N ALA A 209 -11.11 -0.12 7.82
CA ALA A 209 -11.96 -1.31 7.76
C ALA A 209 -13.36 -1.06 8.36
N ILE A 210 -13.45 -0.36 9.50
CA ILE A 210 -14.73 0.02 10.12
C ILE A 210 -15.47 1.07 9.29
N TYR A 211 -14.74 2.01 8.67
CA TYR A 211 -15.33 3.04 7.83
C TYR A 211 -15.99 2.43 6.59
N GLN A 212 -15.34 1.44 5.97
CA GLN A 212 -15.85 0.67 4.83
C GLN A 212 -16.98 -0.30 5.24
N ASP A 213 -16.81 -1.01 6.36
CA ASP A 213 -17.80 -1.94 6.90
C ASP A 213 -18.11 -1.67 8.38
N GLN A 214 -19.12 -0.83 8.61
CA GLN A 214 -19.63 -0.55 9.96
C GLN A 214 -20.19 -1.80 10.65
N GLY A 215 -20.46 -2.88 9.92
CA GLY A 215 -20.84 -4.19 10.45
C GLY A 215 -19.76 -4.79 11.35
N LEU A 216 -18.50 -4.37 11.23
CA LEU A 216 -17.40 -4.76 12.11
C LEU A 216 -17.55 -4.25 13.55
N LEU A 217 -18.44 -3.27 13.79
CA LEU A 217 -18.80 -2.80 15.12
C LEU A 217 -19.94 -3.63 15.76
N ARG A 218 -20.54 -4.59 15.05
CA ARG A 218 -21.63 -5.39 15.62
C ARG A 218 -21.14 -6.19 16.82
N ARG A 219 -21.93 -6.16 17.89
CA ARG A 219 -21.60 -6.92 19.08
C ARG A 219 -21.80 -8.41 18.85
N ALA A 220 -20.92 -9.23 19.43
CA ALA A 220 -21.03 -10.68 19.35
C ALA A 220 -22.25 -11.24 20.11
N ASP A 221 -22.66 -10.58 21.20
CA ASP A 221 -23.83 -10.97 22.02
C ASP A 221 -25.16 -10.46 21.45
N ASP A 222 -25.13 -9.36 20.70
CA ASP A 222 -26.30 -8.77 20.04
C ASP A 222 -25.91 -8.12 18.70
N PRO A 223 -25.95 -8.87 17.58
CA PRO A 223 -25.57 -8.36 16.26
C PRO A 223 -26.45 -7.23 15.72
N SER A 224 -27.59 -6.95 16.35
CA SER A 224 -28.44 -5.81 15.99
C SER A 224 -27.89 -4.48 16.51
N ARG A 225 -26.95 -4.51 17.46
CA ARG A 225 -26.38 -3.34 18.12
C ARG A 225 -24.92 -3.14 17.75
N LEU A 226 -24.54 -1.88 17.59
CA LEU A 226 -23.15 -1.48 17.32
C LEU A 226 -22.44 -1.10 18.63
N ASP A 227 -21.22 -1.60 18.82
CA ASP A 227 -20.29 -1.16 19.86
C ASP A 227 -19.48 0.05 19.39
N THR A 228 -20.12 1.22 19.42
CA THR A 228 -19.47 2.47 19.01
C THR A 228 -18.38 2.96 19.98
N ALA A 229 -18.18 2.29 21.13
CA ALA A 229 -17.09 2.63 22.05
C ALA A 229 -15.71 2.40 21.41
N GLU A 230 -15.61 1.46 20.47
CA GLU A 230 -14.37 1.22 19.72
C GLU A 230 -13.91 2.46 18.95
N LEU A 231 -14.83 3.24 18.38
CA LEU A 231 -14.49 4.49 17.67
C LEU A 231 -13.90 5.55 18.58
N THR A 232 -14.32 5.59 19.85
CA THR A 232 -13.73 6.48 20.85
C THR A 232 -12.30 6.03 21.18
N LEU A 233 -12.09 4.72 21.40
CA LEU A 233 -10.77 4.16 21.65
C LEU A 233 -9.81 4.37 20.48
N LEU A 234 -10.27 4.18 19.24
CA LEU A 234 -9.49 4.48 18.04
C LEU A 234 -9.07 5.95 18.01
N ALA A 235 -10.01 6.87 18.21
CA ALA A 235 -9.70 8.30 18.20
C ALA A 235 -8.64 8.67 19.25
N ASP A 236 -8.74 8.12 20.46
CA ASP A 236 -7.77 8.38 21.54
C ASP A 236 -6.38 7.80 21.21
N HIS A 237 -6.32 6.59 20.66
CA HIS A 237 -5.06 5.98 20.25
C HIS A 237 -4.42 6.71 19.07
N LEU A 238 -5.20 7.10 18.06
CA LEU A 238 -4.77 7.87 16.89
C LEU A 238 -4.22 9.24 17.30
N ASP A 239 -4.90 9.96 18.20
CA ASP A 239 -4.38 11.20 18.79
C ASP A 239 -3.03 10.98 19.48
N ARG A 240 -2.89 9.90 20.26
CA ARG A 240 -1.68 9.58 21.01
C ARG A 240 -0.46 9.37 20.11
N ILE A 241 -0.67 8.90 18.88
CA ILE A 241 0.39 8.65 17.90
C ILE A 241 0.54 9.78 16.85
N GLY A 242 -0.21 10.87 17.01
CA GLY A 242 -0.12 12.06 16.16
C GLY A 242 -0.85 11.94 14.83
N GLU A 243 -1.95 11.19 14.75
CA GLU A 243 -2.77 11.03 13.56
C GLU A 243 -4.14 11.74 13.72
N PRO A 244 -4.19 13.08 13.65
CA PRO A 244 -5.40 13.85 13.98
C PRO A 244 -6.53 13.69 12.96
N LEU A 245 -6.21 13.49 11.67
CA LEU A 245 -7.22 13.36 10.61
C LEU A 245 -8.05 12.08 10.77
N PRO A 246 -7.45 10.87 10.85
CA PRO A 246 -8.21 9.66 11.17
C PRO A 246 -8.92 9.73 12.52
N ALA A 247 -8.32 10.39 13.53
CA ALA A 247 -8.94 10.55 14.85
C ALA A 247 -10.23 11.40 14.77
N GLU A 248 -10.21 12.49 14.00
CA GLU A 248 -11.39 13.32 13.78
C GLU A 248 -12.47 12.55 13.00
N HIS A 249 -12.09 11.79 11.97
CA HIS A 249 -13.02 10.95 11.22
C HIS A 249 -13.70 9.90 12.11
N ALA A 250 -12.94 9.23 12.99
CA ALA A 250 -13.48 8.30 13.98
C ALA A 250 -14.51 8.96 14.91
N ARG A 251 -14.25 10.18 15.39
CA ARG A 251 -15.20 10.94 16.23
C ARG A 251 -16.47 11.33 15.48
N ARG A 252 -16.34 11.80 14.24
CA ARG A 252 -17.48 12.16 13.39
C ARG A 252 -18.36 10.94 13.12
N LEU A 253 -17.75 9.80 12.78
CA LEU A 253 -18.47 8.55 12.60
C LEU A 253 -19.17 8.12 13.90
N HIS A 254 -18.50 8.24 15.05
CA HIS A 254 -19.11 7.94 16.34
C HIS A 254 -20.37 8.78 16.60
N ALA A 255 -20.29 10.10 16.36
CA ALA A 255 -21.43 11.01 16.53
C ALA A 255 -22.59 10.63 15.61
N ALA A 256 -22.33 10.40 14.32
CA ALA A 256 -23.34 10.03 13.33
C ALA A 256 -24.09 8.74 13.70
N LEU A 257 -23.35 7.71 14.17
CA LEU A 257 -23.95 6.44 14.58
C LEU A 257 -24.78 6.54 15.86
N ARG A 258 -24.51 7.51 16.74
CA ARG A 258 -25.33 7.77 17.94
C ARG A 258 -26.59 8.57 17.64
N GLU A 259 -26.54 9.43 16.64
CA GLU A 259 -27.67 10.28 16.24
C GLU A 259 -28.70 9.53 15.39
N THR A 260 -28.34 8.37 14.84
CA THR A 260 -29.26 7.52 14.06
C THR A 260 -30.18 6.78 15.04
N PRO A 261 -31.46 7.16 15.18
CA PRO A 261 -32.37 6.49 16.11
C PRO A 261 -32.74 5.12 15.52
N GLU A 262 -32.74 4.08 16.35
CA GLU A 262 -33.46 2.84 16.05
C GLU A 262 -34.95 3.19 15.85
N GLY A 263 -35.39 3.39 14.60
CA GLY A 263 -36.81 3.58 14.32
C GLY A 263 -37.15 4.54 13.18
N SER A 264 -36.92 4.12 11.94
CA SER A 264 -37.82 4.48 10.83
C SER A 264 -38.41 3.19 10.24
N GLY A 265 -39.16 2.47 11.07
CA GLY A 265 -40.21 1.59 10.57
C GLY A 265 -41.31 2.47 9.98
N THR A 266 -41.38 2.54 8.66
CA THR A 266 -42.45 3.22 7.93
C THR A 266 -43.79 2.50 8.18
N PRO A 267 -44.92 3.23 8.37
CA PRO A 267 -46.22 2.68 8.74
C PRO A 267 -46.86 1.73 7.72
#